data_AF-A0A0B7C4I4-F1
#
_entry.id   AF-A0A0B7C4I4-F1
#
_cell.length_a   1.000
_cell.length_b   1.000
_cell.length_c   1.000
_cell.angle_alpha   90.00
_cell.angle_beta   90.00
_cell.angle_gamma   90.00
#
_symmetry.space_group_name_H-M   'P 1'
#
loop_
_entity.id
_entity.type
_entity.pdbx_description
1 polymer ?
#
loop_
_entity_poly.entity_id
_entity_poly.type
_entity_poly.pdbx_seq_one_letter_code
_entity_poly.pdbx_strand_id
1 'polypeptide(L)'
;DNHDDYCAACGKGGQLLMCETCRLVYHLDCLNPPLTEAPKYAWSCPKCLISGKGIAHLNSEALAKVHSYIVKKTAKEDERKKVQRKGREINT
;
A
#
# COMPACT_ATOMS: atom_id res chain seq x y z
N ASP A 1 14.20 -16.56 -1.61
CA ASP A 1 13.17 -15.55 -1.37
C ASP A 1 13.50 -14.33 -2.22
N ASN A 2 12.54 -13.75 -2.96
CA ASN A 2 12.78 -12.64 -3.90
C ASN A 2 12.14 -11.33 -3.41
N HIS A 3 11.77 -11.27 -2.13
CA HIS A 3 11.19 -10.09 -1.51
C HIS A 3 12.27 -9.21 -0.87
N ASP A 4 11.98 -7.91 -0.74
CA ASP A 4 12.86 -6.96 -0.08
C ASP A 4 12.88 -7.20 1.45
N ASP A 5 14.00 -6.91 2.11
CA ASP A 5 14.15 -7.08 3.58
C ASP A 5 13.61 -5.90 4.40
N TYR A 6 13.14 -4.84 3.72
CA TYR A 6 12.76 -3.58 4.34
C TYR A 6 11.36 -3.17 3.93
N CYS A 7 10.58 -2.71 4.91
CA CYS A 7 9.24 -2.20 4.67
C CYS A 7 9.25 -1.05 3.66
N ALA A 8 8.51 -1.18 2.57
CA ALA A 8 8.41 -0.15 1.54
C ALA A 8 7.68 1.14 1.97
N ALA A 9 7.11 1.17 3.18
CA ALA A 9 6.48 2.36 3.76
C ALA A 9 7.37 3.10 4.76
N CYS A 10 8.12 2.39 5.62
CA CYS A 10 8.92 3.01 6.68
C CYS A 10 10.43 2.78 6.56
N GLY A 11 10.88 1.92 5.64
CA GLY A 11 12.29 1.61 5.40
C GLY A 11 12.94 0.75 6.48
N LYS A 12 12.18 0.19 7.42
CA LYS A 12 12.69 -0.64 8.52
C LYS A 12 12.44 -2.12 8.25
N GLY A 13 13.34 -2.98 8.72
CA GLY A 13 13.16 -4.44 8.71
C GLY A 13 12.23 -4.92 9.83
N GLY A 14 12.17 -6.24 10.05
CA GLY A 14 11.40 -6.87 11.13
C GLY A 14 10.30 -7.79 10.61
N GLN A 15 9.11 -7.75 11.24
CA GLN A 15 7.98 -8.58 10.83
C GLN A 15 7.26 -7.98 9.62
N LEU A 16 7.52 -8.54 8.45
CA LEU A 16 7.07 -8.00 7.17
C LEU A 16 6.08 -8.93 6.48
N LEU A 17 5.02 -8.35 5.92
CA LEU A 17 4.05 -9.00 5.07
C LEU A 17 4.53 -8.91 3.61
N MET A 18 4.66 -10.08 2.97
CA MET A 18 5.12 -10.21 1.59
C MET A 18 3.98 -10.08 0.60
N CYS A 19 4.23 -9.39 -0.51
CA CYS A 19 3.26 -9.24 -1.58
C CYS A 19 3.35 -10.38 -2.60
N GLU A 20 2.24 -11.04 -2.91
CA GLU A 20 2.24 -12.17 -3.85
C GLU A 20 2.60 -11.77 -5.30
N THR A 21 2.41 -10.51 -5.65
CA THR A 21 2.54 -10.01 -7.03
C THR A 21 3.80 -9.17 -7.28
N CYS A 22 4.62 -8.92 -6.27
CA CYS A 22 5.90 -8.21 -6.41
C CYS A 22 6.80 -8.41 -5.19
N ARG A 23 8.07 -8.01 -5.30
CA ARG A 23 9.06 -8.09 -4.23
C ARG A 23 8.86 -7.17 -3.02
N LEU A 24 7.86 -6.29 -3.02
CA LEU A 24 7.69 -5.34 -1.93
C LEU A 24 7.11 -6.01 -0.67
N VAL A 25 7.57 -5.54 0.49
CA VAL A 25 7.08 -5.99 1.79
C VAL A 25 6.65 -4.83 2.68
N TYR A 26 5.72 -5.08 3.61
CA TYR A 26 5.12 -4.04 4.46
C TYR A 26 4.88 -4.55 5.89
N HIS A 27 5.06 -3.71 6.93
CA HIS A 27 4.47 -4.01 8.23
C HIS A 27 2.95 -3.90 8.17
N LEU A 28 2.24 -4.69 8.97
CA LEU A 28 0.78 -4.61 9.09
C LEU A 28 0.30 -3.21 9.52
N ASP A 29 1.03 -2.57 10.45
CA ASP A 29 0.74 -1.22 10.95
C ASP A 29 1.11 -0.11 9.97
N CYS A 30 2.02 -0.40 9.04
CA CYS A 30 2.42 0.56 8.00
C CYS A 30 1.43 0.59 6.84
N LEU A 31 0.44 -0.31 6.83
CA LEU A 31 -0.69 -0.26 5.92
C LEU A 31 -1.70 0.80 6.41
N ASN A 32 -2.51 1.26 5.49
CA ASN A 32 -3.63 2.15 5.80
C ASN A 32 -4.82 1.56 5.06
N PRO A 33 -5.93 1.16 5.68
CA PRO A 33 -6.03 0.93 7.12
C PRO A 33 -4.96 -0.08 7.59
N PRO A 34 -4.43 0.07 8.81
CA PRO A 34 -3.53 -0.92 9.39
C PRO A 34 -4.26 -2.25 9.55
N LEU A 35 -3.55 -3.35 9.33
CA LEU A 35 -4.09 -4.70 9.54
C LEU A 35 -3.78 -5.12 10.97
N THR A 36 -4.74 -5.70 11.67
CA THR A 36 -4.53 -6.27 13.01
C THR A 36 -3.95 -7.67 12.97
N GLU A 37 -4.17 -8.40 11.88
CA GLU A 37 -3.68 -9.77 11.69
C GLU A 37 -3.14 -9.96 10.28
N ALA A 38 -2.20 -10.90 10.13
CA ALA A 38 -1.74 -11.30 8.81
C ALA A 38 -2.92 -11.91 8.02
N PRO A 39 -3.11 -11.50 6.76
CA PRO A 39 -4.20 -12.02 5.94
C PRO A 39 -4.06 -13.54 5.77
N LYS A 40 -5.18 -14.26 5.96
CA LYS A 40 -5.26 -15.72 5.82
C LYS A 40 -5.13 -16.21 4.38
N TYR A 41 -5.22 -15.29 3.42
CA TYR A 41 -5.20 -15.56 1.98
C TYR A 41 -4.15 -14.69 1.29
N ALA A 42 -3.92 -14.98 0.00
CA ALA A 42 -3.05 -14.22 -0.88
C ALA A 42 -3.27 -12.70 -0.73
N TRP A 43 -2.20 -11.98 -0.41
CA TRP A 43 -2.23 -10.54 -0.20
C TRP A 43 -1.42 -9.81 -1.26
N SER A 44 -1.97 -8.69 -1.73
CA SER A 44 -1.29 -7.80 -2.66
C SER A 44 -1.07 -6.44 -2.03
N CYS A 45 0.14 -5.92 -2.17
CA CYS A 45 0.50 -4.63 -1.60
C CYS A 45 -0.28 -3.49 -2.25
N PRO A 46 -0.37 -2.32 -1.57
CA PRO A 46 -1.11 -1.19 -2.11
C PRO A 46 -0.64 -0.73 -3.49
N LYS A 47 0.64 -0.90 -3.82
CA LYS A 47 1.18 -0.58 -5.16
C LYS A 47 0.58 -1.50 -6.23
N CYS A 48 0.56 -2.82 -5.99
CA CYS A 48 -0.03 -3.78 -6.92
C CYS A 48 -1.54 -3.63 -7.05
N LEU A 49 -2.24 -3.26 -5.97
CA LEU A 49 -3.66 -2.96 -6.00
C LEU A 49 -3.96 -1.73 -6.88
N ILE A 50 -3.19 -0.65 -6.74
CA ILE A 50 -3.32 0.56 -7.58
C ILE A 50 -3.01 0.25 -9.05
N SER A 51 -2.01 -0.58 -9.31
CA SER A 51 -1.64 -0.98 -10.68
C SER A 51 -2.55 -2.05 -11.29
N GLY A 52 -3.60 -2.50 -10.59
CA GLY A 52 -4.51 -3.53 -11.08
C GLY A 52 -3.91 -4.94 -11.18
N LYS A 53 -2.70 -5.16 -10.64
CA LYS A 53 -2.01 -6.46 -10.67
C LYS A 53 -2.47 -7.41 -9.57
N GLY A 54 -3.00 -6.85 -8.47
CA GLY A 54 -3.36 -7.61 -7.26
C GLY A 54 -4.83 -8.04 -7.14
N ILE A 55 -5.64 -7.85 -8.17
CA ILE A 55 -7.11 -8.03 -8.09
C ILE A 55 -7.63 -9.31 -8.77
N ALA A 56 -6.78 -10.06 -9.47
CA ALA A 56 -7.18 -11.20 -10.31
C ALA A 56 -7.87 -12.35 -9.56
N HIS A 57 -7.69 -12.45 -8.23
CA HIS A 57 -8.23 -13.52 -7.40
C HIS A 57 -9.27 -13.05 -6.36
N LEU A 58 -9.72 -11.79 -6.42
CA LEU A 58 -10.67 -11.25 -5.45
C LEU A 58 -12.13 -11.53 -5.86
N ASN A 59 -12.97 -11.87 -4.88
CA ASN A 59 -14.42 -11.89 -5.08
C ASN A 59 -14.99 -10.47 -5.21
N SER A 60 -16.23 -10.35 -5.70
CA SER A 60 -16.86 -9.05 -5.97
C SER A 60 -16.94 -8.11 -4.76
N GLU A 61 -17.14 -8.63 -3.55
CA GLU A 61 -17.21 -7.82 -2.33
C GLU A 61 -15.82 -7.29 -1.93
N ALA A 62 -14.80 -8.15 -1.96
CA ALA A 62 -13.42 -7.77 -1.70
C ALA A 62 -12.92 -6.76 -2.75
N LEU A 63 -13.32 -6.94 -4.01
CA LEU A 63 -12.99 -6.01 -5.09
C LEU A 63 -13.58 -4.62 -4.81
N ALA A 64 -14.86 -4.52 -4.42
CA ALA A 64 -15.48 -3.24 -4.10
C ALA A 64 -14.77 -2.51 -2.93
N LYS A 65 -14.38 -3.25 -1.88
CA LYS A 65 -13.61 -2.70 -0.74
C LYS A 65 -12.25 -2.18 -1.18
N VAL A 66 -11.55 -2.94 -2.03
CA VAL A 66 -10.25 -2.53 -2.61
C VAL A 66 -10.40 -1.30 -3.50
N HIS A 67 -11.39 -1.24 -4.39
CA HIS A 67 -11.66 -0.07 -5.21
C HIS A 67 -11.93 1.18 -4.37
N SER A 68 -12.78 1.07 -3.33
CA SER A 68 -13.04 2.16 -2.40
C SER A 68 -11.76 2.64 -1.71
N TYR A 69 -10.90 1.70 -1.28
CA TYR A 69 -9.63 2.01 -0.66
C TYR A 69 -8.66 2.73 -1.62
N ILE A 70 -8.51 2.24 -2.85
CA ILE A 70 -7.62 2.84 -3.86
C ILE A 70 -8.04 4.29 -4.11
N VAL A 71 -9.33 4.55 -4.32
CA VAL A 71 -9.87 5.90 -4.54
C VAL A 71 -9.56 6.83 -3.36
N LYS A 72 -9.72 6.36 -2.13
CA LYS A 72 -9.39 7.16 -0.93
C LYS A 72 -7.89 7.44 -0.84
N LYS A 73 -7.05 6.45 -1.19
CA LYS A 73 -5.59 6.59 -1.11
C LYS A 73 -5.06 7.53 -2.18
N THR A 74 -5.51 7.44 -3.42
CA THR A 74 -5.10 8.34 -4.51
C THR A 74 -5.43 9.78 -4.18
N ALA A 75 -6.64 10.04 -3.64
CA ALA A 75 -7.02 11.36 -3.15
C ALA A 75 -6.06 11.88 -2.05
N LYS A 76 -5.75 11.06 -1.04
CA LYS A 76 -4.85 11.46 0.06
C LYS A 76 -3.42 11.73 -0.41
N GLU A 77 -2.90 10.94 -1.36
CA GLU A 77 -1.57 11.16 -1.95
C GLU A 77 -1.51 12.45 -2.77
N ASP A 78 -2.57 12.78 -3.52
CA ASP A 78 -2.64 14.03 -4.28
C ASP A 78 -2.66 15.26 -3.36
N GLU A 79 -3.39 15.20 -2.24
CA GLU A 79 -3.35 16.24 -1.22
C GLU A 79 -1.96 16.37 -0.57
N ARG A 80 -1.29 15.25 -0.23
CA ARG A 80 0.10 15.27 0.28
C ARG A 80 1.06 15.94 -0.72
N LYS A 81 0.94 15.64 -2.02
CA LYS A 81 1.76 16.26 -3.07
C LYS A 81 1.50 17.75 -3.21
N LYS A 82 0.24 18.21 -3.10
CA LYS A 82 -0.11 19.64 -3.13
C LYS A 82 0.54 20.40 -1.96
N VAL A 83 0.50 19.85 -0.76
CA VAL A 83 1.15 20.44 0.42
C VAL A 83 2.68 20.51 0.23
N GLN A 84 3.30 19.45 -0.30
CA GLN A 84 4.75 19.42 -0.50
C GLN A 84 5.24 20.38 -1.59
N ARG A 85 4.43 20.63 -2.64
CA ARG A 85 4.72 21.68 -3.63
C ARG A 85 4.70 23.07 -3.00
N LYS A 86 3.69 23.33 -2.16
CA LYS A 86 3.52 24.62 -1.46
C LYS A 86 4.67 24.92 -0.47
N GLY A 87 5.29 23.89 0.12
CA GLY A 87 6.45 24.06 1.02
C GLY A 87 7.75 24.49 0.32
N ARG A 88 7.88 24.29 -1.00
CA ARG A 88 9.03 24.77 -1.78
C ARG A 88 8.93 26.25 -2.16
N GLU A 89 7.73 26.82 -2.16
CA GLU A 89 7.47 28.23 -2.54
C GLU A 89 7.55 29.20 -1.36
N ILE A 90 7.70 28.71 -0.12
CA ILE A 90 7.77 29.52 1.11
C ILE A 90 9.23 29.66 1.63
N ASN A 91 10.18 28.91 1.05
CA ASN A 91 11.62 28.96 1.40
C ASN A 91 12.48 29.66 0.32
N THR A 92 11.92 30.61 -0.43
CA THR A 92 12.65 31.54 -1.32
C THR A 92 12.15 32.95 -1.06
#